data_AF-A0A7X1TWP2-F1
#
_entry.id   AF-A0A7X1TWP2-F1
#
_cell.length_a   1.000
_cell.length_b   1.000
_cell.length_c   1.000
_cell.angle_alpha   90.00
_cell.angle_beta   90.00
_cell.angle_gamma   90.00
#
_symmetry.space_group_name_H-M   'P 1'
#
loop_
_entity.id
_entity.type
_entity.pdbx_description
1 polymer ?
#
loop_
_entity_poly.entity_id
_entity_poly.type
_entity_poly.pdbx_seq_one_letter_code
_entity_poly.pdbx_strand_id
1 'polypeptide(L)'
;MRIFATYLSILLVALLAACATTTSVVMLDPDKQYPPTKSVQILLKPPDRPYVEIAKLESQGIPGEPEPSVLEDARERAAKIGADAIIVQESNSVYQPPVVMYDPWPAYLPWYYDRWYGYGYPYWYYPSPFAFGPYTHTLPGGNAYTVRSIAIKFK
;
A
#
# COMPACT_ATOMS: atom_id res chain seq x y z
N MET A 1 -12.75 30.98 -22.68
CA MET A 1 -11.54 30.20 -22.33
C MET A 1 -11.37 29.91 -20.83
N ARG A 2 -12.00 30.62 -19.88
CA ARG A 2 -11.85 30.36 -18.43
C ARG A 2 -12.54 29.09 -17.92
N ILE A 3 -13.64 28.69 -18.56
CA ILE A 3 -14.47 27.53 -18.14
C ILE A 3 -13.78 26.19 -18.48
N PHE A 4 -13.02 26.13 -19.57
CA PHE A 4 -12.27 24.92 -19.94
C PHE A 4 -11.12 24.64 -18.97
N ALA A 5 -10.45 25.69 -18.47
CA ALA A 5 -9.39 25.57 -17.49
C ALA A 5 -9.90 25.03 -16.15
N THR A 6 -11.11 25.42 -15.72
CA THR A 6 -11.71 24.90 -14.48
C THR A 6 -12.07 23.43 -14.56
N TYR A 7 -12.57 22.94 -15.71
CA TYR A 7 -12.87 21.52 -15.89
C TYR A 7 -11.59 20.66 -15.94
N LEU A 8 -10.52 21.17 -16.56
CA LEU A 8 -9.23 20.49 -16.61
C LEU A 8 -8.61 20.35 -15.20
N SER A 9 -8.74 21.38 -14.36
CA SER A 9 -8.26 21.32 -12.97
C SER A 9 -9.03 20.32 -12.11
N ILE A 10 -10.36 20.21 -12.28
CA ILE A 10 -11.17 19.23 -11.55
C ILE A 10 -10.80 17.79 -11.96
N LEU A 11 -10.57 17.56 -13.26
CA LEU A 11 -10.15 16.25 -13.77
C LEU A 11 -8.80 15.83 -13.16
N LEU A 12 -7.85 16.76 -13.06
CA LEU A 12 -6.51 16.47 -12.52
C LEU A 12 -6.54 16.07 -11.04
N VAL A 13 -7.39 16.71 -10.22
CA VAL A 13 -7.56 16.38 -8.80
C VAL A 13 -8.20 15.00 -8.61
N ALA A 14 -9.10 14.59 -9.50
CA ALA A 14 -9.73 13.27 -9.45
C ALA A 14 -8.73 12.14 -9.75
N LEU A 15 -7.75 12.37 -10.63
CA LEU A 15 -6.70 11.39 -10.97
C LEU A 15 -5.71 11.13 -9.82
N LEU A 16 -5.48 12.12 -8.96
CA LEU A 16 -4.55 12.02 -7.82
C LEU A 16 -5.09 11.19 -6.65
N ALA A 17 -6.42 11.00 -6.55
CA ALA A 17 -7.04 10.25 -5.46
C ALA A 17 -7.03 8.72 -5.64
N ALA A 18 -6.63 8.21 -6.81
CA ALA A 18 -6.69 6.79 -7.16
C ALA A 18 -5.49 5.96 -6.66
N CYS A 19 -4.47 6.58 -6.06
CA CYS A 19 -3.33 5.87 -5.48
C CYS A 19 -3.66 5.40 -4.06
N ALA A 20 -4.62 4.48 -3.94
CA ALA A 20 -5.00 3.90 -2.65
C ALA A 20 -4.46 2.48 -2.56
N THR A 21 -3.51 2.28 -1.65
CA THR A 21 -2.97 1.00 -1.18
C THR A 21 -4.06 -0.08 -1.08
N THR A 22 -3.73 -1.31 -1.46
CA THR A 22 -4.66 -2.46 -1.44
C THR A 22 -4.74 -3.09 -0.04
N THR A 23 -5.51 -2.48 0.86
CA THR A 23 -5.99 -3.16 2.06
C THR A 23 -7.47 -3.42 1.89
N SER A 24 -7.85 -4.68 2.06
CA SER A 24 -9.23 -5.10 1.99
C SER A 24 -9.90 -4.90 3.36
N VAL A 25 -11.13 -4.39 3.33
CA VAL A 25 -11.96 -4.18 4.52
C VAL A 25 -13.25 -4.93 4.31
N VAL A 26 -13.52 -5.91 5.18
CA VAL A 26 -14.76 -6.68 5.18
C VAL A 26 -15.56 -6.28 6.42
N MET A 27 -16.64 -5.54 6.21
CA MET A 27 -17.57 -5.16 7.27
C MET A 27 -18.33 -6.38 7.76
N LEU A 28 -18.44 -6.55 9.09
CA LEU A 28 -19.18 -7.65 9.71
C LEU A 28 -20.67 -7.31 9.87
N ASP A 29 -21.00 -6.04 10.08
CA ASP A 29 -22.36 -5.54 10.23
C ASP A 29 -22.54 -4.28 9.36
N PRO A 30 -23.04 -4.42 8.11
CA PRO A 30 -23.14 -3.30 7.17
C PRO A 30 -24.18 -2.25 7.58
N ASP A 31 -25.11 -2.60 8.47
CA ASP A 31 -26.19 -1.71 8.91
C ASP A 31 -25.74 -0.76 10.04
N LYS A 32 -24.60 -1.05 10.68
CA LYS A 32 -24.02 -0.21 11.74
C LYS A 32 -22.81 0.57 11.24
N GLN A 33 -23.01 1.86 10.98
CA GLN A 33 -21.94 2.80 10.66
C GLN A 33 -21.53 3.58 11.90
N TYR A 34 -20.23 3.58 12.18
CA TYR A 34 -19.64 4.37 13.27
C TYR A 34 -18.94 5.61 12.70
N PRO A 35 -18.97 6.74 13.42
CA PRO A 35 -18.21 7.92 12.99
C PRO A 35 -16.71 7.61 13.03
N PRO A 36 -15.91 8.15 12.09
CA PRO A 36 -14.47 7.97 12.07
C PRO A 36 -13.82 8.41 13.39
N THR A 37 -12.88 7.62 13.86
CA THR A 37 -12.13 7.88 15.10
C THR A 37 -10.76 8.46 14.78
N LYS A 38 -10.20 9.26 15.68
CA LYS A 38 -8.85 9.84 15.51
C LYS A 38 -7.74 8.95 16.08
N SER A 39 -8.07 8.12 17.06
CA SER A 39 -7.13 7.26 17.77
C SER A 39 -7.66 5.84 17.74
N VAL A 40 -6.83 4.93 17.22
CA VAL A 40 -7.11 3.50 17.16
C VAL A 40 -5.93 2.79 17.80
N GLN A 41 -6.21 1.95 18.78
CA GLN A 41 -5.18 1.20 19.49
C GLN A 41 -4.83 -0.08 18.73
N ILE A 42 -3.55 -0.44 18.65
CA ILE A 42 -3.11 -1.72 18.08
C ILE A 42 -2.93 -2.69 19.25
N LEU A 43 -3.74 -3.75 19.28
CA LEU A 43 -3.74 -4.76 20.32
C LEU A 43 -3.19 -6.07 19.75
N LEU A 44 -2.22 -6.66 20.46
CA LEU A 44 -1.67 -7.98 20.12
C LEU A 44 -2.46 -9.13 20.74
N LYS A 45 -3.33 -8.82 21.71
CA LYS A 45 -4.20 -9.77 22.40
C LYS A 45 -5.60 -9.18 22.52
N PRO A 46 -6.65 -10.02 22.56
CA PRO A 46 -8.00 -9.56 22.85
C PRO A 46 -8.06 -8.85 24.20
N PRO A 47 -8.75 -7.71 24.30
CA PRO A 47 -8.90 -7.00 25.57
C PRO A 47 -9.97 -7.66 26.46
N ASP A 48 -9.82 -7.50 27.78
CA ASP A 48 -10.77 -8.06 28.77
C ASP A 48 -12.11 -7.31 28.83
N ARG A 49 -12.13 -6.05 28.39
CA ARG A 49 -13.35 -5.22 28.36
C ARG A 49 -14.29 -5.66 27.25
N PRO A 50 -15.62 -5.54 27.42
CA PRO A 50 -16.58 -5.91 26.39
C PRO A 50 -16.40 -5.08 25.12
N TYR A 51 -16.39 -5.75 23.97
CA TYR A 51 -16.26 -5.13 22.64
C TYR A 51 -17.22 -5.76 21.63
N VAL A 52 -17.33 -5.12 20.47
CA VAL A 52 -18.02 -5.61 19.28
C VAL A 52 -17.04 -5.60 18.12
N GLU A 53 -16.96 -6.70 17.39
CA GLU A 53 -16.20 -6.76 16.14
C GLU A 53 -17.01 -6.09 15.03
N ILE A 54 -16.41 -5.10 14.38
CA ILE A 54 -17.10 -4.28 13.36
C ILE A 54 -16.62 -4.59 11.94
N ALA A 55 -15.34 -4.96 11.78
CA ALA A 55 -14.79 -5.34 10.49
C ALA A 55 -13.57 -6.25 10.63
N LYS A 56 -13.27 -6.98 9.56
CA LYS A 56 -11.99 -7.67 9.34
C LYS A 56 -11.17 -6.88 8.33
N LEU A 57 -9.88 -6.72 8.61
CA LEU A 57 -8.94 -5.93 7.82
C LEU A 57 -7.78 -6.83 7.40
N GLU A 58 -7.42 -6.78 6.11
CA GLU A 58 -6.20 -7.41 5.59
C GLU A 58 -5.37 -6.36 4.85
N SER A 59 -4.25 -5.98 5.45
CA SER A 59 -3.26 -5.04 4.89
C SER A 59 -2.10 -5.80 4.31
N GLN A 60 -1.75 -5.47 3.07
CA GLN A 60 -0.60 -6.04 2.37
C GLN A 60 0.40 -4.94 2.06
N GLY A 61 1.63 -5.11 2.54
CA GLY A 61 2.76 -4.24 2.22
C GLY A 61 3.45 -4.64 0.93
N ILE A 62 4.19 -3.71 0.35
CA ILE A 62 5.05 -3.98 -0.81
C ILE A 62 6.38 -4.62 -0.39
N PRO A 63 7.09 -5.32 -1.28
CA PRO A 63 8.39 -5.92 -0.96
C PRO A 63 9.39 -4.87 -0.46
N GLY A 64 9.97 -5.13 0.72
CA GLY A 64 10.92 -4.21 1.36
C GLY A 64 10.27 -3.19 2.28
N GLU A 65 8.93 -3.13 2.33
CA GLU A 65 8.22 -2.31 3.30
C GLU A 65 8.30 -2.92 4.71
N PRO A 66 8.60 -2.13 5.75
CA PRO A 66 8.69 -2.65 7.11
C PRO A 66 7.29 -2.94 7.69
N GLU A 67 7.14 -4.02 8.45
CA GLU A 67 5.89 -4.43 9.10
C GLU A 67 5.14 -3.30 9.85
N PRO A 68 5.81 -2.41 10.63
CA PRO A 68 5.14 -1.28 11.28
C PRO A 68 4.38 -0.35 10.32
N SER A 69 4.85 -0.20 9.07
CA SER A 69 4.17 0.60 8.05
C SER A 69 2.84 -0.05 7.64
N VAL A 70 2.85 -1.37 7.45
CA VAL A 70 1.66 -2.15 7.10
C VAL A 70 0.63 -2.15 8.23
N LEU A 71 1.10 -2.23 9.48
CA LEU A 71 0.26 -2.11 10.68
C LEU A 71 -0.36 -0.71 10.80
N GLU A 72 0.39 0.33 10.46
CA GLU A 72 -0.11 1.71 10.46
C GLU A 72 -1.19 1.89 9.40
N ASP A 73 -1.02 1.33 8.20
CA ASP A 73 -2.06 1.37 7.16
C ASP A 73 -3.34 0.64 7.60
N ALA A 74 -3.20 -0.49 8.32
CA ALA A 74 -4.34 -1.18 8.95
C ALA A 74 -5.04 -0.28 9.99
N ARG A 75 -4.26 0.41 10.83
CA ARG A 75 -4.75 1.33 11.87
C ARG A 75 -5.51 2.52 11.26
N GLU A 76 -4.98 3.12 10.20
CA GLU A 76 -5.64 4.23 9.50
C GLU A 76 -6.97 3.83 8.89
N ARG A 77 -7.08 2.61 8.33
CA ARG A 77 -8.35 2.13 7.80
C ARG A 77 -9.36 1.79 8.87
N ALA A 78 -8.89 1.19 9.97
CA ALA A 78 -9.70 1.00 11.17
C ALA A 78 -10.26 2.34 11.71
N ALA A 79 -9.47 3.41 11.63
CA ALA A 79 -9.89 4.75 12.04
C ALA A 79 -11.01 5.29 11.15
N LYS A 80 -10.90 5.09 9.83
CA LYS A 80 -11.93 5.50 8.84
C LYS A 80 -13.27 4.80 9.06
N ILE A 81 -13.26 3.55 9.54
CA ILE A 81 -14.48 2.78 9.86
C ILE A 81 -15.00 3.01 11.28
N GLY A 82 -14.35 3.88 12.06
CA GLY A 82 -14.77 4.24 13.41
C GLY A 82 -14.42 3.23 14.50
N ALA A 83 -13.46 2.34 14.26
CA ALA A 83 -12.95 1.40 15.25
C ALA A 83 -12.27 2.14 16.42
N ASP A 84 -12.27 1.56 17.61
CA ASP A 84 -11.47 2.07 18.73
C ASP A 84 -10.13 1.34 18.87
N ALA A 85 -10.09 0.09 18.41
CA ALA A 85 -8.87 -0.70 18.37
C ALA A 85 -8.89 -1.72 17.22
N ILE A 86 -7.71 -2.20 16.84
CA ILE A 86 -7.51 -3.39 16.02
C ILE A 86 -6.85 -4.48 16.85
N ILE A 87 -7.28 -5.72 16.68
CA ILE A 87 -6.63 -6.91 17.24
C ILE A 87 -5.86 -7.59 16.10
N VAL A 88 -4.54 -7.66 16.21
CA VAL A 88 -3.70 -8.37 15.25
C VAL A 88 -3.89 -9.87 15.44
N GLN A 89 -4.35 -10.57 14.39
CA GLN A 89 -4.54 -12.03 14.43
C GLN A 89 -3.35 -12.77 13.83
N GLU A 90 -2.87 -12.28 12.69
CA GLU A 90 -1.82 -12.94 11.93
C GLU A 90 -0.93 -11.87 11.29
N SER A 91 0.38 -12.09 11.34
CA SER A 91 1.37 -11.34 10.57
C SER A 91 2.25 -12.36 9.87
N ASN A 92 2.22 -12.34 8.54
CA ASN A 92 2.98 -13.25 7.70
C ASN A 92 3.96 -12.46 6.83
N SER A 93 5.19 -12.93 6.73
CA SER A 93 6.20 -12.35 5.85
C SER A 93 6.54 -13.33 4.73
N VAL A 94 6.41 -12.85 3.50
CA VAL A 94 6.80 -13.60 2.31
C VAL A 94 8.00 -12.91 1.70
N TYR A 95 9.14 -13.62 1.67
CA TYR A 95 10.33 -13.13 0.98
C TYR A 95 10.13 -13.19 -0.53
N GLN A 96 10.23 -12.04 -1.19
CA GLN A 96 10.22 -11.92 -2.63
C GLN A 96 11.64 -11.63 -3.11
N PRO A 97 12.27 -12.56 -3.85
CA PRO A 97 13.62 -12.32 -4.37
C PRO A 97 13.60 -11.18 -5.41
N PRO A 98 14.72 -10.46 -5.56
CA PRO A 98 14.83 -9.45 -6.61
C PRO A 98 14.63 -10.11 -7.98
N VAL A 99 13.79 -9.51 -8.80
CA VAL A 99 13.49 -10.00 -10.14
C VAL A 99 14.29 -9.18 -11.15
N VAL A 100 15.10 -9.87 -11.95
CA VAL A 100 15.77 -9.27 -13.10
C VAL A 100 14.75 -9.18 -14.24
N MET A 101 14.37 -7.97 -14.61
CA MET A 101 13.51 -7.71 -15.75
C MET A 101 14.38 -7.39 -16.97
N TYR A 102 14.10 -8.10 -18.05
CA TYR A 102 14.72 -7.88 -19.35
C TYR A 102 13.86 -6.89 -20.14
N ASP A 103 14.40 -5.73 -20.49
CA ASP A 103 13.72 -4.84 -21.44
C ASP A 103 14.03 -5.33 -22.88
N PRO A 104 13.01 -5.79 -23.64
CA PRO A 104 13.20 -6.22 -25.01
C PRO A 104 13.56 -5.08 -25.97
N TRP A 105 13.42 -3.81 -25.56
CA TRP A 105 13.70 -2.68 -26.43
C TRP A 105 15.09 -2.07 -26.26
N PRO A 106 15.83 -1.87 -27.38
CA PRO A 106 17.09 -1.15 -27.33
C PRO A 106 16.84 0.33 -26.98
N ALA A 107 17.74 0.90 -26.18
CA ALA A 107 17.69 2.27 -25.64
C ALA A 107 17.84 3.40 -26.68
N TYR A 108 17.25 3.25 -27.86
CA TYR A 108 17.43 4.16 -29.00
C TYR A 108 16.38 5.28 -29.11
N LEU A 109 15.46 5.41 -28.15
CA LEU A 109 14.47 6.48 -28.16
C LEU A 109 14.75 7.49 -27.04
N PRO A 110 15.13 8.74 -27.36
CA PRO A 110 15.42 9.80 -26.39
C PRO A 110 14.29 10.03 -25.36
N TRP A 111 13.05 9.75 -25.75
CA TRP A 111 11.85 9.93 -24.93
C TRP A 111 11.59 8.79 -23.92
N TYR A 112 12.37 7.71 -23.98
CA TYR A 112 12.18 6.52 -23.14
C TYR A 112 13.03 6.57 -21.85
N TYR A 113 14.10 7.35 -21.83
CA TYR A 113 14.94 7.56 -20.64
C TYR A 113 14.17 8.24 -19.50
N ASP A 114 13.28 9.19 -19.80
CA ASP A 114 12.56 9.95 -18.77
C ASP A 114 11.48 9.13 -18.04
N ARG A 115 10.91 8.10 -18.68
CA ARG A 115 9.78 7.35 -18.10
C ARG A 115 10.18 6.49 -16.89
N TRP A 116 11.42 6.02 -16.84
CA TRP A 116 11.90 5.09 -15.82
C TRP A 116 12.93 5.69 -14.85
N TYR A 117 13.64 6.76 -15.26
CA TYR A 117 14.68 7.39 -14.45
C TYR A 117 14.20 8.65 -13.70
N GLY A 118 12.94 9.06 -13.88
CA GLY A 118 12.46 10.38 -13.47
C GLY A 118 12.18 10.60 -11.98
N TYR A 119 11.83 9.60 -11.17
CA TYR A 119 11.43 9.85 -9.77
C TYR A 119 11.69 8.66 -8.83
N GLY A 120 12.72 8.78 -7.99
CA GLY A 120 12.62 8.39 -6.57
C GLY A 120 13.00 6.97 -6.12
N TYR A 121 13.45 6.05 -6.99
CA TYR A 121 13.90 4.72 -6.55
C TYR A 121 15.43 4.58 -6.62
N PRO A 122 16.12 4.15 -5.54
CA PRO A 122 17.55 3.89 -5.57
C PRO A 122 17.82 2.56 -6.29
N TYR A 123 17.91 2.60 -7.62
CA TYR A 123 18.34 1.44 -8.40
C TYR A 123 19.86 1.27 -8.31
N TRP A 124 20.30 0.09 -7.92
CA TRP A 124 21.70 -0.29 -7.98
C TRP A 124 22.08 -0.62 -9.42
N TYR A 125 23.05 0.11 -9.97
CA TYR A 125 23.56 -0.13 -11.32
C TYR A 125 24.41 -1.39 -11.32
N TYR A 126 23.83 -2.53 -11.71
CA TYR A 126 24.62 -3.71 -12.04
C TYR A 126 25.11 -3.58 -13.48
N PRO A 127 26.43 -3.54 -13.73
CA PRO A 127 26.94 -3.48 -15.09
C PRO A 127 26.56 -4.77 -15.82
N SER A 128 25.81 -4.61 -16.92
CA SER A 128 25.54 -5.70 -17.85
C SER A 128 26.87 -6.28 -18.36
N PRO A 129 27.07 -7.60 -18.34
CA PRO A 129 28.26 -8.24 -18.93
C PRO A 129 28.27 -8.17 -20.47
N PHE A 130 27.23 -7.63 -21.10
CA PHE A 130 27.11 -7.48 -22.55
C PHE A 130 27.20 -6.00 -22.95
N ALA A 131 28.29 -5.64 -23.63
CA ALA A 131 28.56 -4.27 -24.10
C ALA A 131 27.51 -3.70 -25.07
N PHE A 132 26.69 -4.57 -25.68
CA PHE A 132 25.61 -4.22 -26.62
C PHE A 132 24.32 -5.00 -26.31
N GLY A 133 24.10 -5.29 -25.04
CA GLY A 133 22.95 -6.06 -24.59
C GLY A 133 21.78 -5.19 -24.09
N PRO A 134 20.56 -5.74 -24.09
CA PRO A 134 19.40 -5.24 -23.33
C PRO A 134 19.83 -4.77 -21.92
N TYR A 135 19.37 -3.58 -21.51
CA TYR A 135 19.57 -3.16 -20.13
C TYR A 135 18.70 -4.02 -19.22
N THR A 136 19.33 -4.73 -18.28
CA THR A 136 18.62 -5.47 -17.25
C THR A 136 18.35 -4.53 -16.07
N HIS A 137 17.09 -4.38 -15.70
CA HIS A 137 16.70 -3.65 -14.50
C HIS A 137 16.32 -4.66 -13.42
N THR A 138 16.84 -4.48 -12.21
CA THR A 138 16.46 -5.31 -11.07
C THR A 138 15.38 -4.60 -10.27
N LEU A 139 14.20 -5.21 -10.16
CA LEU A 139 13.21 -4.79 -9.18
C LEU A 139 13.73 -5.17 -7.79
N PRO A 140 13.74 -4.25 -6.81
CA PRO A 140 14.19 -4.56 -5.47
C PRO A 140 13.29 -5.65 -4.88
N GLY A 141 13.92 -6.72 -4.38
CA GLY A 141 13.26 -7.73 -3.59
C GLY A 141 13.17 -7.31 -2.12
N GLY A 142 12.53 -8.15 -1.32
CA GLY A 142 12.41 -7.92 0.12
C GLY A 142 11.30 -8.75 0.74
N ASN A 143 11.13 -8.61 2.04
CA ASN A 143 9.98 -9.19 2.73
C ASN A 143 8.75 -8.35 2.40
N ALA A 144 7.68 -8.99 1.93
CA ALA A 144 6.34 -8.41 1.86
C ALA A 144 5.55 -8.93 3.07
N TYR A 145 5.02 -8.02 3.89
CA TYR A 145 4.23 -8.37 5.06
C TYR A 145 2.74 -8.34 4.74
N THR A 146 2.02 -9.36 5.18
CA THR A 146 0.55 -9.39 5.16
C THR A 146 0.07 -9.46 6.60
N VAL A 147 -0.69 -8.45 7.02
CA VAL A 147 -1.23 -8.33 8.37
C VAL A 147 -2.74 -8.48 8.33
N ARG A 148 -3.26 -9.47 9.05
CA ARG A 148 -4.70 -9.67 9.27
C ARG A 148 -5.08 -9.22 10.65
N SER A 149 -6.11 -8.39 10.73
CA SER A 149 -6.58 -7.84 11.99
C SER A 149 -8.11 -7.74 12.04
N ILE A 150 -8.64 -7.69 13.26
CA ILE A 150 -10.06 -7.46 13.51
C ILE A 150 -10.21 -6.07 14.12
N ALA A 151 -11.03 -5.23 13.49
CA ALA A 151 -11.42 -3.95 14.03
C ALA A 151 -12.54 -4.12 15.05
N ILE A 152 -12.37 -3.49 16.21
CA ILE A 152 -13.31 -3.57 17.33
C ILE A 152 -13.75 -2.18 17.81
N LYS A 153 -14.96 -2.15 18.35
CA LYS A 153 -15.54 -1.00 19.06
C LYS A 153 -15.79 -1.39 20.51
N PHE A 154 -15.42 -0.53 21.46
CA PHE A 154 -15.74 -0.80 22.86
C PHE A 154 -17.21 -0.48 23.14
N LYS A 155 -17.81 -1.26 24.05
CA LYS A 155 -19.16 -1.01 24.55
C LYS A 155 -19.15 0.00 25.69
#